data_AF-A0A9J6ADN5-F1
#
_entry.id   AF-A0A9J6ADN5-F1
#
_cell.length_a   1.000
_cell.length_b   1.000
_cell.length_c   1.000
_cell.angle_alpha   90.00
_cell.angle_beta   90.00
_cell.angle_gamma   90.00
#
_symmetry.space_group_name_H-M   'P 1'
#
loop_
_entity.id
_entity.type
_entity.pdbx_description
1 polymer ?
#
loop_
_entity_poly.entity_id
_entity_poly.type
_entity_poly.pdbx_seq_one_letter_code
_entity_poly.pdbx_strand_id
1 'polypeptide(L)'
;MNSRKAIHNTIMQRVVNCLVEHSKIENARELPQTTSTKPTSKLPEKHKLQTIVDNFKKSSESPEFRNRCTNYTTAIRRLEFNSSAIEDIFEHQKQYPEISNEFFVCRLILLYGTAKMHEHARKLFDEMPNLKCQRTVFSFNALLEAYSRAEKYDIIRDLFRELPGELSIEPDVVSYNTLIKALWKAGSLDSALSVMDEMENQGIIPDIVTFNTLSNAYYESKKFSEAEDLWVLMQKKNVDADLGSYTVRLQGLVANSQVSEAIELFEEMGKKDIIPKAFSYNIMIKMYVDDRNWEEAKRWYVKMVENGRYPDNATFEMLICFACDKDNLDFALELCKKTIASKVAIYNATMQRVVNVLAEHSKLEDAQELVNSAKSYKLFHSRPRSRYKLSLPSL
;
A
#
# COMPACT_ATOMS: atom_id res chain seq x y z
N MET A 1 18.90 -27.18 9.39
CA MET A 1 17.74 -26.88 8.50
C MET A 1 16.87 -25.70 8.97
N ASN A 2 16.82 -25.34 10.25
CA ASN A 2 15.98 -24.22 10.74
C ASN A 2 16.54 -22.80 10.51
N SER A 3 17.85 -22.64 10.28
CA SER A 3 18.46 -21.31 10.03
C SER A 3 18.23 -20.78 8.61
N ARG A 4 18.11 -21.66 7.59
CA ARG A 4 17.80 -21.25 6.21
C ARG A 4 16.35 -20.79 6.05
N LYS A 5 15.38 -21.42 6.75
CA LYS A 5 13.98 -20.96 6.80
C LYS A 5 13.81 -19.61 7.52
N ALA A 6 14.59 -19.36 8.57
CA ALA A 6 14.56 -18.07 9.29
C ALA A 6 15.17 -16.91 8.46
N ILE A 7 16.26 -17.17 7.73
CA ILE A 7 16.87 -16.20 6.79
C ILE A 7 15.95 -16.00 5.57
N HIS A 8 15.30 -17.07 5.07
CA HIS A 8 14.29 -17.04 4.02
C HIS A 8 13.07 -16.18 4.40
N ASN A 9 12.53 -16.33 5.61
CA ASN A 9 11.50 -15.45 6.13
C ASN A 9 11.98 -14.01 6.31
N THR A 10 13.25 -13.76 6.65
CA THR A 10 13.77 -12.39 6.82
C THR A 10 14.01 -11.66 5.50
N ILE A 11 14.43 -12.38 4.45
CA ILE A 11 14.61 -11.84 3.10
C ILE A 11 13.24 -11.68 2.41
N MET A 12 12.34 -12.66 2.57
CA MET A 12 10.94 -12.52 2.19
C MET A 12 10.31 -11.36 2.95
N GLN A 13 10.53 -11.18 4.25
CA GLN A 13 10.03 -10.00 4.98
C GLN A 13 10.60 -8.69 4.43
N ARG A 14 11.81 -8.65 3.84
CA ARG A 14 12.37 -7.43 3.21
C ARG A 14 11.80 -7.15 1.82
N VAL A 15 11.59 -8.19 1.01
CA VAL A 15 10.90 -8.08 -0.29
C VAL A 15 9.42 -7.77 -0.04
N VAL A 16 8.76 -8.51 0.86
CA VAL A 16 7.40 -8.29 1.39
C VAL A 16 7.26 -6.94 2.07
N ASN A 17 8.25 -6.38 2.78
CA ASN A 17 8.16 -5.00 3.28
C ASN A 17 8.16 -3.99 2.11
N CYS A 18 8.85 -4.28 0.99
CA CYS A 18 8.64 -3.55 -0.27
C CYS A 18 7.29 -3.87 -0.96
N LEU A 19 6.67 -5.02 -0.68
CA LEU A 19 5.30 -5.37 -1.13
C LEU A 19 4.20 -4.71 -0.27
N VAL A 20 4.41 -4.54 1.04
CA VAL A 20 3.43 -4.11 2.05
C VAL A 20 3.41 -2.58 2.21
N GLU A 21 4.54 -1.89 2.04
CA GLU A 21 4.60 -0.42 2.12
C GLU A 21 3.73 0.30 1.05
N HIS A 22 3.22 -0.43 0.04
CA HIS A 22 2.37 0.11 -1.02
C HIS A 22 0.86 -0.01 -0.78
N SER A 23 0.39 -0.81 0.21
CA SER A 23 -1.02 -0.72 0.66
C SER A 23 -1.36 0.67 1.25
N LYS A 24 -0.34 1.42 1.69
CA LYS A 24 -0.47 2.82 2.12
C LYS A 24 -0.55 3.83 0.97
N ILE A 25 -0.39 3.39 -0.28
CA ILE A 25 -0.26 4.26 -1.46
C ILE A 25 -1.48 4.15 -2.39
N GLU A 26 -2.29 3.09 -2.26
CA GLU A 26 -3.54 2.95 -3.02
C GLU A 26 -4.58 4.05 -2.70
N ASN A 27 -4.52 4.69 -1.52
CA ASN A 27 -5.41 5.80 -1.15
C ASN A 27 -5.04 7.17 -1.76
N ALA A 28 -4.04 7.27 -2.63
CA ALA A 28 -3.66 8.55 -3.27
C ALA A 28 -4.26 8.77 -4.67
N ARG A 29 -5.21 7.93 -5.11
CA ARG A 29 -5.88 8.08 -6.40
C ARG A 29 -7.21 8.80 -6.25
N GLU A 30 -7.14 10.12 -6.37
CA GLU A 30 -8.15 10.97 -7.01
C GLU A 30 -7.54 12.38 -7.14
N LEU A 31 -7.01 12.70 -8.31
CA LEU A 31 -6.62 14.07 -8.67
C LEU A 31 -7.71 14.63 -9.57
N PRO A 32 -8.50 15.62 -9.13
CA PRO A 32 -9.28 16.45 -10.04
C PRO A 32 -8.30 17.28 -10.88
N GLN A 33 -8.44 17.23 -12.20
CA GLN A 33 -7.79 18.18 -13.09
C GLN A 33 -8.40 19.57 -12.86
N THR A 34 -7.72 20.44 -12.12
CA THR A 34 -8.07 21.87 -12.09
C THR A 34 -6.97 22.69 -12.77
N THR A 35 -7.28 23.18 -13.96
CA THR A 35 -6.51 24.17 -14.69
C THR A 35 -6.52 25.49 -13.91
N SER A 36 -5.35 25.95 -13.46
CA SER A 36 -5.14 27.34 -13.02
C SER A 36 -3.79 27.84 -13.55
N THR A 37 -3.90 28.75 -14.51
CA THR A 37 -2.79 29.48 -15.14
C THR A 37 -2.42 30.71 -14.30
N LYS A 38 -1.18 30.79 -13.83
CA LYS A 38 -0.40 32.06 -13.84
C LYS A 38 1.11 31.80 -13.74
N PRO A 39 1.93 32.67 -14.38
CA PRO A 39 3.29 32.34 -14.79
C PRO A 39 4.29 32.64 -13.67
N THR A 40 5.03 31.62 -13.27
CA THR A 40 6.34 31.76 -12.62
C THR A 40 7.34 31.08 -13.54
N SER A 41 8.48 31.72 -13.77
CA SER A 41 9.54 31.28 -14.69
C SER A 41 9.95 29.83 -14.39
N LYS A 42 9.42 28.88 -15.15
CA LYS A 42 9.68 27.45 -15.02
C LYS A 42 10.58 27.03 -16.18
N LEU A 43 11.68 26.35 -15.86
CA LEU A 43 12.35 25.50 -16.85
C LEU A 43 11.31 24.59 -17.50
N PRO A 44 11.39 24.32 -18.83
CA PRO A 44 10.46 23.43 -19.49
C PRO A 44 10.40 22.09 -18.75
N GLU A 45 9.21 21.52 -18.59
CA GLU A 45 8.95 20.30 -17.81
C GLU A 45 9.91 19.14 -18.17
N LYS A 46 10.24 19.03 -19.46
CA LYS A 46 11.25 18.10 -19.99
C LYS A 46 12.65 18.29 -19.36
N HIS A 47 13.11 19.52 -19.18
CA HIS A 47 14.39 19.81 -18.52
C HIS A 47 14.38 19.45 -17.02
N LYS A 48 13.24 19.64 -16.34
CA LYS A 48 13.09 19.24 -14.94
C LYS A 48 13.20 17.72 -14.76
N LEU A 49 12.54 16.94 -15.63
CA LEU A 49 12.63 15.47 -15.60
C LEU A 49 14.04 14.99 -15.92
N GLN A 50 14.67 15.54 -16.97
CA GLN A 50 16.04 15.17 -17.34
C GLN A 50 17.03 15.44 -16.19
N THR A 51 16.90 16.57 -15.52
CA THR A 51 17.74 16.89 -14.35
C THR A 51 17.60 15.84 -13.24
N ILE A 52 16.40 15.26 -13.04
CA ILE A 52 16.20 14.20 -12.05
C ILE A 52 16.91 12.92 -12.49
N VAL A 53 16.78 12.55 -13.76
CA VAL A 53 17.46 11.39 -14.36
C VAL A 53 18.97 11.51 -14.23
N ASP A 54 19.56 12.63 -14.66
CA ASP A 54 21.01 12.84 -14.63
C ASP A 54 21.57 12.77 -13.20
N ASN A 55 20.87 13.40 -12.24
CA ASN A 55 21.24 13.33 -10.83
C ASN A 55 21.13 11.92 -10.26
N PHE A 56 20.12 11.14 -10.69
CA PHE A 56 19.99 9.74 -10.27
C PHE A 56 21.13 8.90 -10.82
N LYS A 57 21.46 9.05 -12.10
CA LYS A 57 22.58 8.35 -12.77
C LYS A 57 23.90 8.64 -12.06
N LYS A 58 24.20 9.91 -11.81
CA LYS A 58 25.37 10.32 -11.02
C LYS A 58 25.38 9.71 -9.63
N SER A 59 24.24 9.71 -8.93
CA SER A 59 24.15 9.09 -7.59
C SER A 59 24.31 7.56 -7.62
N SER A 60 23.99 6.93 -8.76
CA SER A 60 24.12 5.48 -8.97
C SER A 60 25.56 5.01 -9.05
N GLU A 61 26.55 5.90 -9.11
CA GLU A 61 27.97 5.54 -8.98
C GLU A 61 28.26 4.87 -7.62
N SER A 62 27.53 5.25 -6.56
CA SER A 62 27.63 4.63 -5.23
C SER A 62 26.86 3.30 -5.14
N PRO A 63 27.51 2.19 -4.74
CA PRO A 63 26.84 0.92 -4.47
C PRO A 63 25.77 1.03 -3.37
N GLU A 64 26.00 1.83 -2.33
CA GLU A 64 25.04 2.05 -1.25
C GLU A 64 23.76 2.71 -1.76
N PHE A 65 23.89 3.62 -2.73
CA PHE A 65 22.75 4.24 -3.38
C PHE A 65 21.95 3.23 -4.19
N ARG A 66 22.63 2.42 -5.02
CA ARG A 66 22.00 1.37 -5.84
C ARG A 66 21.31 0.30 -5.00
N ASN A 67 21.80 0.00 -3.81
CA ASN A 67 21.21 -1.05 -2.98
C ASN A 67 19.99 -0.59 -2.16
N ARG A 68 19.65 0.70 -2.14
CA ARG A 68 18.48 1.23 -1.41
C ARG A 68 17.24 1.37 -2.28
N CYS A 69 16.24 0.50 -2.08
CA CYS A 69 14.96 0.52 -2.81
C CYS A 69 14.24 1.90 -2.73
N THR A 70 14.31 2.57 -1.59
CA THR A 70 13.68 3.88 -1.36
C THR A 70 14.16 4.97 -2.33
N ASN A 71 15.39 4.84 -2.83
CA ASN A 71 15.93 5.79 -3.81
C ASN A 71 15.19 5.67 -5.15
N TYR A 72 14.96 4.44 -5.61
CA TYR A 72 14.20 4.16 -6.83
C TYR A 72 12.74 4.56 -6.70
N THR A 73 12.06 4.20 -5.61
CA THR A 73 10.65 4.57 -5.41
C THR A 73 10.47 6.08 -5.32
N THR A 74 11.42 6.79 -4.69
CA THR A 74 11.44 8.26 -4.67
C THR A 74 11.66 8.84 -6.07
N ALA A 75 12.56 8.25 -6.87
CA ALA A 75 12.80 8.68 -8.23
C ALA A 75 11.58 8.52 -9.13
N ILE A 76 10.93 7.35 -9.13
CA ILE A 76 9.70 7.07 -9.90
C ILE A 76 8.62 8.11 -9.57
N ARG A 77 8.39 8.39 -8.28
CA ARG A 77 7.41 9.41 -7.85
C ARG A 77 7.79 10.81 -8.34
N ARG A 78 9.07 11.18 -8.27
CA ARG A 78 9.57 12.50 -8.72
C ARG A 78 9.54 12.67 -10.23
N LEU A 79 9.64 11.56 -10.97
CA LEU A 79 9.48 11.50 -12.41
C LEU A 79 8.01 11.42 -12.83
N GLU A 80 7.08 11.49 -11.88
CA GLU A 80 5.64 11.54 -12.13
C GLU A 80 5.19 10.36 -13.02
N PHE A 81 5.81 9.19 -12.80
CA PHE A 81 5.54 7.96 -13.55
C PHE A 81 5.81 8.04 -15.07
N ASN A 82 6.67 8.98 -15.52
CA ASN A 82 7.08 9.07 -16.92
C ASN A 82 7.89 7.83 -17.36
N SER A 83 7.33 7.02 -18.25
CA SER A 83 7.91 5.73 -18.65
C SER A 83 9.29 5.85 -19.29
N SER A 84 9.49 6.84 -20.18
CA SER A 84 10.78 7.02 -20.87
C SER A 84 11.92 7.38 -19.92
N ALA A 85 11.66 8.25 -18.93
CA ALA A 85 12.65 8.65 -17.94
C ALA A 85 12.96 7.53 -16.93
N ILE A 86 11.95 6.72 -16.58
CA ILE A 86 12.11 5.56 -15.70
C ILE A 86 12.95 4.49 -16.40
N GLU A 87 12.64 4.19 -17.67
CA GLU A 87 13.42 3.25 -18.49
C GLU A 87 14.88 3.70 -18.58
N ASP A 88 15.14 4.98 -18.84
CA ASP A 88 16.50 5.51 -18.95
C ASP A 88 17.32 5.33 -17.66
N ILE A 89 16.68 5.45 -16.49
CA ILE A 89 17.35 5.16 -15.21
C ILE A 89 17.64 3.67 -15.05
N PHE A 90 16.69 2.80 -15.42
CA PHE A 90 16.78 1.36 -15.16
C PHE A 90 17.72 0.67 -16.16
N GLU A 91 17.71 1.06 -17.43
CA GLU A 91 18.71 0.68 -18.42
C GLU A 91 20.12 1.09 -17.98
N HIS A 92 20.28 2.30 -17.42
CA HIS A 92 21.55 2.72 -16.84
C HIS A 92 22.01 1.87 -15.65
N GLN A 93 21.11 1.17 -14.96
CA GLN A 93 21.52 0.26 -13.88
C GLN A 93 22.21 -1.00 -14.40
N LYS A 94 21.96 -1.40 -15.66
CA LYS A 94 22.48 -2.65 -16.22
C LYS A 94 24.01 -2.65 -16.42
N GLN A 95 24.65 -1.49 -16.38
CA GLN A 95 26.12 -1.40 -16.45
C GLN A 95 26.83 -1.80 -15.15
N TYR A 96 26.10 -1.87 -14.03
CA TYR A 96 26.68 -2.14 -12.71
C TYR A 96 26.64 -3.64 -12.37
N PRO A 97 27.60 -4.14 -11.58
CA PRO A 97 27.74 -5.59 -11.31
C PRO A 97 26.52 -6.21 -10.62
N GLU A 98 25.73 -5.42 -9.87
CA GLU A 98 24.51 -5.90 -9.21
C GLU A 98 23.45 -6.44 -10.18
N ILE A 99 23.52 -6.11 -11.48
CA ILE A 99 22.57 -6.64 -12.47
C ILE A 99 22.63 -8.17 -12.60
N SER A 100 23.76 -8.78 -12.22
CA SER A 100 23.90 -10.24 -12.18
C SER A 100 23.22 -10.88 -10.94
N ASN A 101 22.83 -10.08 -9.95
CA ASN A 101 22.17 -10.52 -8.73
C ASN A 101 20.65 -10.60 -8.94
N GLU A 102 20.08 -11.80 -8.80
CA GLU A 102 18.65 -12.03 -9.02
C GLU A 102 17.76 -11.11 -8.16
N PHE A 103 18.06 -10.90 -6.88
CA PHE A 103 17.25 -10.04 -6.01
C PHE A 103 17.27 -8.57 -6.45
N PHE A 104 18.39 -8.11 -6.99
CA PHE A 104 18.48 -6.76 -7.56
C PHE A 104 17.59 -6.63 -8.79
N VAL A 105 17.61 -7.63 -9.69
CA VAL A 105 16.77 -7.65 -10.90
C VAL A 105 15.28 -7.80 -10.55
N CYS A 106 14.91 -8.72 -9.66
CA CYS A 106 13.55 -8.87 -9.15
C CYS A 106 12.99 -7.56 -8.62
N ARG A 107 13.82 -6.77 -7.90
CA ARG A 107 13.41 -5.45 -7.43
C ARG A 107 13.15 -4.48 -8.58
N LEU A 108 13.96 -4.47 -9.64
CA LEU A 108 13.71 -3.63 -10.82
C LEU A 108 12.42 -4.05 -11.56
N ILE A 109 12.19 -5.37 -11.73
CA ILE A 109 10.94 -5.93 -12.28
C ILE A 109 9.73 -5.44 -11.47
N LEU A 110 9.79 -5.56 -10.15
CA LEU A 110 8.74 -5.08 -9.24
C LEU A 110 8.51 -3.57 -9.33
N LEU A 111 9.57 -2.78 -9.53
CA LEU A 111 9.50 -1.33 -9.68
C LEU A 111 8.89 -0.92 -11.04
N TYR A 112 9.19 -1.63 -12.12
CA TYR A 112 8.47 -1.47 -13.39
C TYR A 112 6.98 -1.73 -13.23
N GLY A 113 6.60 -2.79 -12.50
CA GLY A 113 5.20 -3.07 -12.15
C GLY A 113 4.53 -1.91 -11.39
N THR A 114 5.20 -1.35 -10.37
CA THR A 114 4.72 -0.16 -9.64
C THR A 114 4.55 1.05 -10.57
N ALA A 115 5.40 1.18 -11.59
CA ALA A 115 5.31 2.22 -12.62
C ALA A 115 4.32 1.90 -13.75
N LYS A 116 3.54 0.82 -13.63
CA LYS A 116 2.60 0.30 -14.65
C LYS A 116 3.27 -0.12 -15.97
N MET A 117 4.58 -0.33 -15.97
CA MET A 117 5.41 -0.71 -17.12
C MET A 117 5.64 -2.23 -17.21
N HIS A 118 4.57 -3.03 -17.16
CA HIS A 118 4.62 -4.50 -17.17
C HIS A 118 5.36 -5.10 -18.38
N GLU A 119 5.26 -4.51 -19.57
CA GLU A 119 6.03 -4.96 -20.75
C GLU A 119 7.54 -4.81 -20.55
N HIS A 120 7.99 -3.75 -19.87
CA HIS A 120 9.40 -3.53 -19.55
C HIS A 120 9.85 -4.48 -18.44
N ALA A 121 8.96 -4.79 -17.49
CA ALA A 121 9.19 -5.83 -16.50
C ALA A 121 9.42 -7.21 -17.16
N ARG A 122 8.59 -7.54 -18.17
CA ARG A 122 8.75 -8.76 -18.98
C ARG A 122 10.04 -8.76 -19.79
N LYS A 123 10.34 -7.66 -20.49
CA LYS A 123 11.60 -7.48 -21.24
C LYS A 123 12.82 -7.72 -20.34
N LEU A 124 12.86 -7.11 -19.15
CA LEU A 124 13.97 -7.31 -18.21
C LEU A 124 14.06 -8.76 -17.72
N PHE A 125 12.92 -9.41 -17.44
CA PHE A 125 12.88 -10.83 -17.08
C PHE A 125 13.46 -11.71 -18.20
N ASP A 126 13.08 -11.48 -19.45
CA ASP A 126 13.56 -12.24 -20.61
C ASP A 126 15.05 -12.01 -20.88
N GLU A 127 15.58 -10.82 -20.58
CA GLU A 127 17.00 -10.47 -20.71
C GLU A 127 17.90 -11.06 -19.61
N MET A 128 17.34 -11.55 -18.49
CA MET A 128 18.12 -12.05 -17.34
C MET A 128 19.28 -13.01 -17.71
N PRO A 129 19.08 -14.02 -18.57
CA PRO A 129 20.18 -14.92 -18.96
C PRO A 129 21.34 -14.20 -19.65
N ASN A 130 21.04 -13.19 -20.49
CA ASN A 130 22.04 -12.38 -21.17
C ASN A 130 22.82 -11.50 -20.18
N LEU A 131 22.19 -11.14 -19.06
CA LEU A 131 22.77 -10.39 -17.94
C LEU A 131 23.54 -11.30 -16.96
N LYS A 132 23.77 -12.57 -17.32
CA LYS A 132 24.37 -13.61 -16.47
C LYS A 132 23.62 -13.82 -15.15
N CYS A 133 22.30 -13.58 -15.17
CA CYS A 133 21.40 -13.76 -14.06
C CYS A 133 20.44 -14.92 -14.35
N GLN A 134 20.41 -15.92 -13.48
CA GLN A 134 19.51 -17.06 -13.67
C GLN A 134 18.06 -16.65 -13.36
N ARG A 135 17.12 -17.18 -14.15
CA ARG A 135 15.69 -17.12 -13.83
C ARG A 135 15.33 -18.26 -12.89
N THR A 136 14.65 -17.95 -11.79
CA THR A 136 14.15 -18.92 -10.81
C THR A 136 12.71 -18.58 -10.44
N VAL A 137 12.12 -19.35 -9.53
CA VAL A 137 10.80 -19.04 -8.96
C VAL A 137 10.74 -17.63 -8.35
N PHE A 138 11.85 -17.06 -7.87
CA PHE A 138 11.87 -15.69 -7.32
C PHE A 138 11.62 -14.62 -8.39
N SER A 139 12.31 -14.70 -9.52
CA SER A 139 12.14 -13.77 -10.63
C SER A 139 10.82 -13.98 -11.37
N PHE A 140 10.34 -15.22 -11.43
CA PHE A 140 9.01 -15.52 -11.91
C PHE A 140 7.92 -14.90 -11.02
N ASN A 141 7.99 -15.09 -9.70
CA ASN A 141 7.06 -14.46 -8.75
C ASN A 141 7.13 -12.92 -8.82
N ALA A 142 8.33 -12.35 -8.99
CA ALA A 142 8.49 -10.91 -9.20
C ALA A 142 7.81 -10.42 -10.49
N LEU A 143 7.86 -11.21 -11.57
CA LEU A 143 7.18 -10.91 -12.82
C LEU A 143 5.65 -10.94 -12.66
N LEU A 144 5.11 -12.01 -12.08
CA LEU A 144 3.66 -12.12 -11.82
C LEU A 144 3.16 -10.96 -10.94
N GLU A 145 3.90 -10.63 -9.88
CA GLU A 145 3.57 -9.50 -9.02
C GLU A 145 3.71 -8.15 -9.74
N ALA A 146 4.66 -7.99 -10.66
CA ALA A 146 4.77 -6.78 -11.47
C ALA A 146 3.55 -6.57 -12.39
N TYR A 147 3.02 -7.65 -12.97
CA TYR A 147 1.76 -7.61 -13.73
C TYR A 147 0.55 -7.34 -12.82
N SER A 148 0.53 -7.93 -11.62
CA SER A 148 -0.51 -7.70 -10.60
C SER A 148 -0.55 -6.23 -10.18
N ARG A 149 0.62 -5.62 -9.94
CA ARG A 149 0.77 -4.19 -9.67
C ARG A 149 0.42 -3.32 -10.85
N ALA A 150 0.59 -3.82 -12.08
CA ALA A 150 0.17 -3.12 -13.28
C ALA A 150 -1.33 -3.25 -13.57
N GLU A 151 -2.08 -3.96 -12.71
CA GLU A 151 -3.51 -4.29 -12.90
C GLU A 151 -3.77 -5.08 -14.20
N LYS A 152 -2.79 -5.88 -14.63
CA LYS A 152 -2.84 -6.75 -15.82
C LYS A 152 -3.16 -8.19 -15.43
N TYR A 153 -4.29 -8.36 -14.75
CA TYR A 153 -4.67 -9.62 -14.13
C TYR A 153 -5.04 -10.72 -15.12
N ASP A 154 -5.59 -10.33 -16.27
CA ASP A 154 -5.94 -11.18 -17.40
C ASP A 154 -4.73 -11.96 -17.93
N ILE A 155 -3.57 -11.31 -18.01
CA ILE A 155 -2.33 -11.89 -18.57
C ILE A 155 -1.63 -12.83 -17.57
N ILE A 156 -1.81 -12.63 -16.27
CA ILE A 156 -1.12 -13.41 -15.22
C ILE A 156 -1.42 -14.91 -15.34
N ARG A 157 -2.66 -15.27 -15.71
CA ARG A 157 -3.03 -16.66 -15.94
C ARG A 157 -2.17 -17.28 -17.03
N ASP A 158 -2.03 -16.61 -18.16
CA ASP A 158 -1.33 -17.16 -19.32
C ASP A 158 0.17 -17.29 -19.01
N LEU A 159 0.77 -16.27 -18.36
CA LEU A 159 2.15 -16.34 -17.85
C LEU A 159 2.35 -17.51 -16.87
N PHE A 160 1.38 -17.77 -15.99
CA PHE A 160 1.46 -18.84 -15.02
C PHE A 160 1.37 -20.22 -15.67
N ARG A 161 0.59 -20.37 -16.75
CA ARG A 161 0.40 -21.66 -17.43
C ARG A 161 1.55 -22.01 -18.38
N GLU A 162 2.14 -21.01 -19.03
CA GLU A 162 3.11 -21.23 -20.13
C GLU A 162 4.56 -21.22 -19.63
N LEU A 163 4.97 -20.17 -18.90
CA LEU A 163 6.38 -19.94 -18.57
C LEU A 163 7.03 -21.03 -17.70
N PRO A 164 6.36 -21.60 -16.69
CA PRO A 164 6.96 -22.64 -15.86
C PRO A 164 7.48 -23.83 -16.66
N GLY A 165 6.70 -24.31 -17.63
CA GLY A 165 7.09 -25.43 -18.50
C GLY A 165 8.23 -25.09 -19.45
N GLU A 166 8.17 -23.91 -20.09
CA GLU A 166 9.22 -23.44 -21.01
C GLU A 166 10.57 -23.24 -20.32
N LEU A 167 10.54 -22.77 -19.07
CA LEU A 167 11.73 -22.36 -18.32
C LEU A 167 12.19 -23.40 -17.29
N SER A 168 11.48 -24.51 -17.15
CA SER A 168 11.71 -25.52 -16.10
C SER A 168 11.72 -24.89 -14.70
N ILE A 169 10.78 -23.98 -14.44
CA ILE A 169 10.57 -23.34 -13.14
C ILE A 169 9.40 -24.05 -12.47
N GLU A 170 9.57 -24.48 -11.22
CA GLU A 170 8.47 -25.03 -10.41
C GLU A 170 7.77 -23.89 -9.67
N PRO A 171 6.48 -23.62 -9.94
CA PRO A 171 5.71 -22.62 -9.21
C PRO A 171 5.57 -23.02 -7.73
N ASP A 172 5.68 -22.04 -6.83
CA ASP A 172 5.53 -22.24 -5.39
C ASP A 172 4.23 -21.65 -4.85
N VAL A 173 3.99 -21.77 -3.54
CA VAL A 173 2.80 -21.22 -2.88
C VAL A 173 2.60 -19.72 -3.16
N VAL A 174 3.68 -18.96 -3.36
CA VAL A 174 3.61 -17.54 -3.70
C VAL A 174 3.12 -17.36 -5.14
N SER A 175 3.62 -18.14 -6.08
CA SER A 175 3.13 -18.14 -7.48
C SER A 175 1.61 -18.38 -7.53
N TYR A 176 1.15 -19.42 -6.82
CA TYR A 176 -0.27 -19.78 -6.78
C TYR A 176 -1.12 -18.71 -6.09
N ASN A 177 -0.66 -18.14 -4.97
CA ASN A 177 -1.36 -17.04 -4.30
C ASN A 177 -1.48 -15.80 -5.20
N THR A 178 -0.46 -15.49 -6.01
CA THR A 178 -0.54 -14.41 -7.01
C THR A 178 -1.54 -14.74 -8.12
N LEU A 179 -1.60 -15.99 -8.61
CA LEU A 179 -2.60 -16.42 -9.58
C LEU A 179 -4.02 -16.30 -9.04
N ILE A 180 -4.27 -16.79 -7.82
CA ILE A 180 -5.56 -16.66 -7.14
C ILE A 180 -5.97 -15.19 -7.09
N LYS A 181 -5.05 -14.32 -6.63
CA LYS A 181 -5.29 -12.88 -6.56
C LYS A 181 -5.70 -12.29 -7.91
N ALA A 182 -4.99 -12.68 -8.96
CA ALA A 182 -5.24 -12.18 -10.31
C ALA A 182 -6.59 -12.64 -10.85
N LEU A 183 -6.93 -13.93 -10.73
CA LEU A 183 -8.17 -14.48 -11.26
C LEU A 183 -9.40 -13.81 -10.65
N TRP A 184 -9.42 -13.59 -9.33
CA TRP A 184 -10.55 -12.92 -8.71
C TRP A 184 -10.61 -11.43 -9.07
N LYS A 185 -9.48 -10.72 -9.14
CA LYS A 185 -9.44 -9.31 -9.57
C LYS A 185 -9.85 -9.15 -11.05
N ALA A 186 -9.66 -10.19 -11.86
CA ALA A 186 -10.18 -10.28 -13.23
C ALA A 186 -11.67 -10.67 -13.30
N GLY A 187 -12.35 -10.83 -12.15
CA GLY A 187 -13.78 -11.14 -12.06
C GLY A 187 -14.12 -12.64 -12.09
N SER A 188 -13.12 -13.53 -12.01
CA SER A 188 -13.32 -14.98 -12.05
C SER A 188 -13.05 -15.63 -10.68
N LEU A 189 -13.98 -15.39 -9.74
CA LEU A 189 -13.89 -15.95 -8.39
C LEU A 189 -13.88 -17.48 -8.39
N ASP A 190 -14.71 -18.12 -9.20
CA ASP A 190 -14.79 -19.59 -9.28
C ASP A 190 -13.47 -20.19 -9.77
N SER A 191 -12.80 -19.54 -10.73
CA SER A 191 -11.46 -19.96 -11.16
C SER A 191 -10.44 -19.80 -10.04
N ALA A 192 -10.50 -18.69 -9.28
CA ALA A 192 -9.60 -18.48 -8.15
C ALA A 192 -9.74 -19.58 -7.08
N LEU A 193 -10.95 -20.10 -6.87
CA LEU A 193 -11.20 -21.22 -5.95
C LEU A 193 -10.64 -22.54 -6.48
N SER A 194 -10.83 -22.83 -7.78
CA SER A 194 -10.30 -24.05 -8.38
C SER A 194 -8.76 -24.14 -8.30
N VAL A 195 -8.07 -23.01 -8.21
CA VAL A 195 -6.61 -22.95 -8.06
C VAL A 195 -6.16 -23.44 -6.66
N MET A 196 -7.02 -23.35 -5.64
CA MET A 196 -6.75 -23.94 -4.33
C MET A 196 -6.75 -25.47 -4.40
N ASP A 197 -7.74 -26.05 -5.09
CA ASP A 197 -7.79 -27.49 -5.30
C ASP A 197 -6.61 -27.96 -6.17
N GLU A 198 -6.25 -27.17 -7.18
CA GLU A 198 -5.10 -27.44 -8.04
C GLU A 198 -3.80 -27.48 -7.24
N MET A 199 -3.52 -26.48 -6.39
CA MET A 199 -2.28 -26.47 -5.61
C MET A 199 -2.18 -27.69 -4.69
N GLU A 200 -3.30 -28.10 -4.07
CA GLU A 200 -3.33 -29.30 -3.22
C GLU A 200 -3.06 -30.57 -4.04
N ASN A 201 -3.63 -30.68 -5.23
CA ASN A 201 -3.37 -31.79 -6.15
C ASN A 201 -1.91 -31.86 -6.64
N GLN A 202 -1.23 -30.71 -6.69
CA GLN A 202 0.20 -30.61 -6.99
C GLN A 202 1.10 -30.81 -5.75
N GLY A 203 0.51 -31.12 -4.58
CA GLY A 203 1.24 -31.32 -3.34
C GLY A 203 1.74 -30.03 -2.67
N ILE A 204 1.24 -28.87 -3.12
CA ILE A 204 1.55 -27.56 -2.54
C ILE A 204 0.48 -27.26 -1.48
N ILE A 205 0.92 -27.09 -0.24
CA ILE A 205 0.03 -26.87 0.90
C ILE A 205 -0.43 -25.40 0.91
N PRO A 206 -1.74 -25.11 0.85
CA PRO A 206 -2.27 -23.76 1.04
C PRO A 206 -1.82 -23.18 2.39
N ASP A 207 -1.34 -21.95 2.36
CA ASP A 207 -0.89 -21.25 3.56
C ASP A 207 -1.89 -20.17 4.00
N ILE A 208 -1.56 -19.46 5.08
CA ILE A 208 -2.36 -18.35 5.59
C ILE A 208 -2.60 -17.25 4.54
N VAL A 209 -1.64 -17.03 3.63
CA VAL A 209 -1.79 -16.05 2.55
C VAL A 209 -2.82 -16.54 1.53
N THR A 210 -2.88 -17.84 1.25
CA THR A 210 -3.92 -18.45 0.41
C THR A 210 -5.31 -18.20 0.99
N PHE A 211 -5.53 -18.56 2.27
CA PHE A 211 -6.82 -18.38 2.93
C PHE A 211 -7.24 -16.91 3.01
N ASN A 212 -6.32 -16.01 3.35
CA ASN A 212 -6.60 -14.58 3.42
C ASN A 212 -6.94 -13.98 2.05
N THR A 213 -6.25 -14.43 0.99
CA THR A 213 -6.51 -13.95 -0.38
C THR A 213 -7.91 -14.37 -0.84
N LEU A 214 -8.30 -15.63 -0.61
CA LEU A 214 -9.62 -16.14 -0.97
C LEU A 214 -10.74 -15.54 -0.11
N SER A 215 -10.50 -15.37 1.20
CA SER A 215 -11.47 -14.72 2.09
C SER A 215 -11.74 -13.28 1.65
N ASN A 216 -10.68 -12.53 1.31
CA ASN A 216 -10.84 -11.18 0.77
C ASN A 216 -11.62 -11.17 -0.55
N ALA A 217 -11.36 -12.14 -1.43
CA ALA A 217 -12.08 -12.27 -2.69
C ALA A 217 -13.58 -12.55 -2.48
N TYR A 218 -13.94 -13.38 -1.49
CA TYR A 218 -15.33 -13.62 -1.12
C TYR A 218 -16.01 -12.38 -0.52
N TYR A 219 -15.35 -11.69 0.42
CA TYR A 219 -15.90 -10.48 1.03
C TYR A 219 -16.12 -9.36 0.00
N GLU A 220 -15.15 -9.10 -0.89
CA GLU A 220 -15.31 -8.11 -1.97
C GLU A 220 -16.42 -8.51 -2.96
N SER A 221 -16.67 -9.81 -3.12
CA SER A 221 -17.78 -10.35 -3.93
C SER A 221 -19.11 -10.46 -3.18
N LYS A 222 -19.20 -9.96 -1.94
CA LYS A 222 -20.38 -10.03 -1.05
C LYS A 222 -20.87 -11.46 -0.76
N LYS A 223 -19.99 -12.45 -0.86
CA LYS A 223 -20.25 -13.86 -0.56
C LYS A 223 -19.78 -14.19 0.87
N PHE A 224 -20.49 -13.62 1.86
CA PHE A 224 -20.04 -13.63 3.26
C PHE A 224 -20.08 -15.03 3.89
N SER A 225 -21.09 -15.85 3.56
CA SER A 225 -21.21 -17.21 4.11
C SER A 225 -20.01 -18.06 3.72
N GLU A 226 -19.59 -17.99 2.45
CA GLU A 226 -18.48 -18.75 1.91
C GLU A 226 -17.13 -18.29 2.48
N ALA A 227 -16.99 -17.01 2.82
CA ALA A 227 -15.83 -16.50 3.54
C ALA A 227 -15.74 -17.07 4.97
N GLU A 228 -16.87 -17.19 5.68
CA GLU A 228 -16.91 -17.82 7.01
C GLU A 228 -16.66 -19.34 6.93
N ASP A 229 -17.13 -20.01 5.88
CA ASP A 229 -16.79 -21.42 5.63
C ASP A 229 -15.28 -21.61 5.40
N LEU A 230 -14.62 -20.69 4.68
CA LEU A 230 -13.16 -20.69 4.55
C LEU A 230 -12.45 -20.47 5.88
N TRP A 231 -12.96 -19.59 6.74
CA TRP A 231 -12.40 -19.36 8.07
C TRP A 231 -12.45 -20.65 8.92
N VAL A 232 -13.57 -21.38 8.87
CA VAL A 232 -13.72 -22.67 9.54
C VAL A 232 -12.78 -23.72 8.92
N LEU A 233 -12.64 -23.76 7.60
CA LEU A 233 -11.74 -24.67 6.89
C LEU A 233 -10.27 -24.43 7.26
N MET A 234 -9.86 -23.16 7.34
CA MET A 234 -8.52 -22.75 7.76
C MET A 234 -8.18 -23.32 9.15
N GLN A 235 -9.11 -23.20 10.11
CA GLN A 235 -8.94 -23.77 11.45
C GLN A 235 -8.88 -25.30 11.42
N LYS A 236 -9.75 -25.96 10.66
CA LYS A 236 -9.74 -27.43 10.51
C LYS A 236 -8.43 -27.96 9.92
N LYS A 237 -7.79 -27.19 9.05
CA LYS A 237 -6.47 -27.48 8.48
C LYS A 237 -5.30 -27.09 9.39
N ASN A 238 -5.58 -26.64 10.63
CA ASN A 238 -4.59 -26.18 11.61
C ASN A 238 -3.68 -25.07 11.07
N VAL A 239 -4.25 -24.16 10.28
CA VAL A 239 -3.57 -22.94 9.84
C VAL A 239 -3.92 -21.82 10.83
N ASP A 240 -2.94 -21.40 11.62
CA ASP A 240 -3.14 -20.42 12.68
C ASP A 240 -3.39 -19.02 12.11
N ALA A 241 -4.59 -18.48 12.35
CA ALA A 241 -4.97 -17.13 11.96
C ALA A 241 -4.05 -16.07 12.60
N ASP A 242 -3.55 -15.15 11.79
CA ASP A 242 -2.70 -14.05 12.20
C ASP A 242 -3.44 -12.71 12.18
N LEU A 243 -2.75 -11.62 12.50
CA LEU A 243 -3.32 -10.27 12.44
C LEU A 243 -3.92 -9.94 11.05
N GLY A 244 -3.30 -10.38 9.96
CA GLY A 244 -3.80 -10.17 8.61
C GLY A 244 -5.16 -10.86 8.40
N SER A 245 -5.26 -12.09 8.89
CA SER A 245 -6.46 -12.94 8.81
C SER A 245 -7.64 -12.31 9.56
N TYR A 246 -7.41 -11.90 10.81
CA TYR A 246 -8.40 -11.19 11.60
C TYR A 246 -8.80 -9.86 10.97
N THR A 247 -7.86 -9.14 10.38
CA THR A 247 -8.12 -7.87 9.71
C THR A 247 -9.01 -8.05 8.48
N VAL A 248 -8.73 -9.05 7.62
CA VAL A 248 -9.55 -9.35 6.43
C VAL A 248 -10.98 -9.71 6.85
N ARG A 249 -11.12 -10.59 7.85
CA ARG A 249 -12.43 -10.95 8.40
C ARG A 249 -13.16 -9.75 9.00
N LEU A 250 -12.45 -8.88 9.73
CA LEU A 250 -13.01 -7.65 10.29
C LEU A 250 -13.54 -6.70 9.20
N GLN A 251 -12.78 -6.51 8.12
CA GLN A 251 -13.23 -5.71 6.97
C GLN A 251 -14.48 -6.31 6.33
N GLY A 252 -14.52 -7.63 6.17
CA GLY A 252 -15.67 -8.36 5.65
C GLY A 252 -16.93 -8.15 6.50
N LEU A 253 -16.84 -8.33 7.81
CA LEU A 253 -17.96 -8.12 8.74
C LEU A 253 -18.48 -6.68 8.71
N VAL A 254 -17.57 -5.70 8.70
CA VAL A 254 -17.95 -4.28 8.59
C VAL A 254 -18.63 -3.99 7.25
N ALA A 255 -18.13 -4.55 6.15
CA ALA A 255 -18.74 -4.39 4.82
C ALA A 255 -20.12 -5.05 4.71
N ASN A 256 -20.41 -6.06 5.54
CA ASN A 256 -21.72 -6.69 5.67
C ASN A 256 -22.63 -6.02 6.71
N SER A 257 -22.23 -4.89 7.29
CA SER A 257 -22.95 -4.21 8.39
C SER A 257 -23.16 -5.09 9.63
N GLN A 258 -22.31 -6.10 9.86
CA GLN A 258 -22.31 -6.97 11.03
C GLN A 258 -21.50 -6.36 12.17
N VAL A 259 -22.04 -5.29 12.75
CA VAL A 259 -21.36 -4.45 13.76
C VAL A 259 -21.03 -5.26 15.02
N SER A 260 -21.97 -6.05 15.52
CA SER A 260 -21.79 -6.82 16.76
C SER A 260 -20.67 -7.85 16.61
N GLU A 261 -20.69 -8.61 15.52
CA GLU A 261 -19.70 -9.63 15.21
C GLU A 261 -18.31 -9.01 14.97
N ALA A 262 -18.24 -7.81 14.36
CA ALA A 262 -16.98 -7.10 14.20
C ALA A 262 -16.37 -6.68 15.55
N ILE A 263 -17.20 -6.23 16.51
CA ILE A 263 -16.74 -5.89 17.87
C ILE A 263 -16.25 -7.14 18.60
N GLU A 264 -17.03 -8.23 18.56
CA GLU A 264 -16.66 -9.51 19.18
C GLU A 264 -15.34 -10.04 18.61
N LEU A 265 -15.16 -9.98 17.30
CA LEU A 265 -13.93 -10.38 16.62
C LEU A 265 -12.74 -9.52 17.06
N PHE A 266 -12.93 -8.20 17.17
CA PHE A 266 -11.87 -7.31 17.63
C PHE A 266 -11.44 -7.62 19.07
N GLU A 267 -12.38 -7.95 19.95
CA GLU A 267 -12.09 -8.34 21.33
C GLU A 267 -11.43 -9.72 21.42
N GLU A 268 -11.82 -10.65 20.54
CA GLU A 268 -11.20 -11.98 20.42
C GLU A 268 -9.70 -11.86 20.10
N MET A 269 -9.30 -10.90 19.25
CA MET A 269 -7.87 -10.66 18.95
C MET A 269 -7.05 -10.46 20.23
N GLY A 270 -7.57 -9.68 21.18
CA GLY A 270 -6.91 -9.46 22.47
C GLY A 270 -6.80 -10.71 23.34
N LYS A 271 -7.82 -11.58 23.31
CA LYS A 271 -7.83 -12.86 24.06
C LYS A 271 -6.85 -13.89 23.48
N LYS A 272 -6.47 -13.75 22.21
CA LYS A 272 -5.53 -14.62 21.49
C LYS A 272 -4.13 -14.01 21.35
N ASP A 273 -3.81 -12.98 22.13
CA ASP A 273 -2.53 -12.25 22.07
C ASP A 273 -2.20 -11.68 20.67
N ILE A 274 -3.22 -11.48 19.83
CA ILE A 274 -3.10 -10.85 18.51
C ILE A 274 -3.26 -9.36 18.69
N ILE A 275 -2.15 -8.64 18.59
CA ILE A 275 -2.10 -7.20 18.85
C ILE A 275 -2.71 -6.42 17.67
N PRO A 276 -3.87 -5.75 17.82
CA PRO A 276 -4.45 -4.96 16.74
C PRO A 276 -3.57 -3.75 16.41
N LYS A 277 -3.41 -3.46 15.11
CA LYS A 277 -2.63 -2.31 14.61
C LYS A 277 -3.55 -1.15 14.21
N ALA A 278 -2.96 -0.01 13.87
CA ALA A 278 -3.71 1.20 13.45
C ALA A 278 -4.78 0.89 12.39
N PHE A 279 -4.48 0.02 11.43
CA PHE A 279 -5.44 -0.37 10.41
C PHE A 279 -6.68 -1.11 10.97
N SER A 280 -6.50 -2.02 11.94
CA SER A 280 -7.63 -2.71 12.62
C SER A 280 -8.55 -1.71 13.33
N TYR A 281 -7.98 -0.69 13.99
CA TYR A 281 -8.77 0.39 14.60
C TYR A 281 -9.44 1.28 13.56
N ASN A 282 -8.75 1.60 12.45
CA ASN A 282 -9.32 2.40 11.37
C ASN A 282 -10.55 1.74 10.76
N ILE A 283 -10.58 0.40 10.67
CA ILE A 283 -11.76 -0.35 10.22
C ILE A 283 -12.94 -0.12 11.16
N MET A 284 -12.72 -0.25 12.48
CA MET A 284 -13.77 -0.01 13.47
C MET A 284 -14.23 1.45 13.49
N ILE A 285 -13.31 2.41 13.41
CA ILE A 285 -13.66 3.83 13.35
C ILE A 285 -14.46 4.12 12.07
N LYS A 286 -14.03 3.57 10.93
CA LYS A 286 -14.70 3.75 9.64
C LYS A 286 -16.13 3.24 9.66
N MET A 287 -16.38 2.08 10.26
CA MET A 287 -17.72 1.54 10.46
C MET A 287 -18.67 2.59 11.06
N TYR A 288 -18.27 3.22 12.18
CA TYR A 288 -19.10 4.24 12.82
C TYR A 288 -19.14 5.59 12.08
N VAL A 289 -18.09 5.93 11.33
CA VAL A 289 -18.11 7.10 10.43
C VAL A 289 -19.15 6.91 9.33
N ASP A 290 -19.20 5.73 8.73
CA ASP A 290 -20.16 5.37 7.69
C ASP A 290 -21.59 5.34 8.26
N ASP A 291 -21.77 4.84 9.48
CA ASP A 291 -23.05 4.87 10.23
C ASP A 291 -23.41 6.26 10.79
N ARG A 292 -22.59 7.30 10.51
CA ARG A 292 -22.76 8.68 10.99
C ARG A 292 -22.83 8.81 12.53
N ASN A 293 -22.24 7.86 13.25
CA ASN A 293 -22.15 7.82 14.72
C ASN A 293 -20.81 8.40 15.22
N TRP A 294 -20.82 9.70 15.53
CA TRP A 294 -19.63 10.43 16.01
C TRP A 294 -19.08 9.91 17.34
N GLU A 295 -19.96 9.62 18.30
CA GLU A 295 -19.55 9.26 19.65
C GLU A 295 -18.78 7.94 19.68
N GLU A 296 -19.24 6.94 18.92
CA GLU A 296 -18.54 5.66 18.79
C GLU A 296 -17.24 5.79 18.00
N ALA A 297 -17.23 6.55 16.89
CA ALA A 297 -16.01 6.80 16.13
C ALA A 297 -14.92 7.45 17.01
N LYS A 298 -15.31 8.44 17.83
CA LYS A 298 -14.42 9.08 18.80
C LYS A 298 -13.98 8.10 19.90
N ARG A 299 -14.89 7.27 20.43
CA ARG A 299 -14.56 6.25 21.44
C ARG A 299 -13.50 5.28 20.93
N TRP A 300 -13.62 4.80 19.70
CA TRP A 300 -12.65 3.88 19.10
C TRP A 300 -11.29 4.54 18.84
N TYR A 301 -11.28 5.83 18.48
CA TYR A 301 -10.04 6.60 18.42
C TYR A 301 -9.36 6.75 19.79
N VAL A 302 -10.12 7.03 20.86
CA VAL A 302 -9.58 7.10 22.22
C VAL A 302 -9.02 5.74 22.64
N LYS A 303 -9.79 4.65 22.45
CA LYS A 303 -9.37 3.27 22.71
C LYS A 303 -8.08 2.91 21.96
N MET A 304 -7.93 3.38 20.71
CA MET A 304 -6.71 3.21 19.92
C MET A 304 -5.49 3.83 20.62
N VAL A 305 -5.62 5.07 21.08
CA VAL A 305 -4.55 5.82 21.76
C VAL A 305 -4.22 5.21 23.11
N GLU A 306 -5.23 4.85 23.90
CA GLU A 306 -5.08 4.20 25.22
C GLU A 306 -4.35 2.85 25.12
N ASN A 307 -4.62 2.08 24.06
CA ASN A 307 -3.92 0.83 23.77
C ASN A 307 -2.53 1.02 23.13
N GLY A 308 -1.97 2.24 23.20
CA GLY A 308 -0.63 2.58 22.74
C GLY A 308 -0.46 2.52 21.22
N ARG A 309 -1.55 2.62 20.45
CA ARG A 309 -1.48 2.62 18.98
C ARG A 309 -1.50 4.05 18.46
N TYR A 310 -0.52 4.37 17.61
CA TYR A 310 -0.37 5.69 17.03
C TYR A 310 -1.27 5.86 15.80
N PRO A 311 -2.16 6.87 15.78
CA PRO A 311 -2.97 7.21 14.61
C PRO A 311 -2.10 7.49 13.39
N ASP A 312 -2.48 6.96 12.23
CA ASP A 312 -1.79 7.24 10.97
C ASP A 312 -2.51 8.34 10.19
N ASN A 313 -2.00 8.64 8.99
CA ASN A 313 -2.58 9.68 8.15
C ASN A 313 -4.05 9.38 7.81
N ALA A 314 -4.40 8.12 7.58
CA ALA A 314 -5.76 7.71 7.26
C ALA A 314 -6.70 7.87 8.46
N THR A 315 -6.24 7.54 9.68
CA THR A 315 -7.01 7.78 10.91
C THR A 315 -7.38 9.25 11.06
N PHE A 316 -6.38 10.14 10.92
CA PHE A 316 -6.58 11.58 11.10
C PHE A 316 -7.46 12.16 10.00
N GLU A 317 -7.23 11.81 8.73
CA GLU A 317 -8.02 12.32 7.61
C GLU A 317 -9.51 11.98 7.75
N MET A 318 -9.80 10.73 8.08
CA MET A 318 -11.16 10.26 8.30
C MET A 318 -11.86 11.01 9.45
N LEU A 319 -11.21 11.10 10.62
CA LEU A 319 -11.81 11.73 11.79
C LEU A 319 -11.91 13.26 11.67
N ILE A 320 -10.94 13.93 11.06
CA ILE A 320 -11.00 15.39 10.85
C ILE A 320 -12.14 15.73 9.90
N CYS A 321 -12.25 15.04 8.77
CA CYS A 321 -13.36 15.24 7.85
C CYS A 321 -14.71 14.98 8.52
N PHE A 322 -14.83 13.89 9.29
CA PHE A 322 -16.07 13.56 9.96
C PHE A 322 -16.42 14.51 11.11
N ALA A 323 -15.42 15.04 11.83
CA ALA A 323 -15.61 16.07 12.84
C ALA A 323 -16.15 17.36 12.21
N CYS A 324 -15.62 17.77 11.05
CA CYS A 324 -16.16 18.90 10.30
C CYS A 324 -17.59 18.66 9.82
N ASP A 325 -17.93 17.45 9.34
CA ASP A 325 -19.30 17.10 8.92
C ASP A 325 -20.33 17.18 10.07
N LYS A 326 -19.87 17.11 11.32
CA LYS A 326 -20.70 17.09 12.53
C LYS A 326 -20.57 18.37 13.36
N ASP A 327 -19.95 19.42 12.80
CA ASP A 327 -19.67 20.70 13.47
C ASP A 327 -18.89 20.57 14.80
N ASN A 328 -18.13 19.48 14.97
CA ASN A 328 -17.25 19.25 16.12
C ASN A 328 -15.89 19.93 15.93
N LEU A 329 -15.91 21.25 15.73
CA LEU A 329 -14.75 22.03 15.27
C LEU A 329 -13.58 22.02 16.26
N ASP A 330 -13.85 21.98 17.56
CA ASP A 330 -12.80 21.97 18.59
C ASP A 330 -11.98 20.68 18.50
N PHE A 331 -12.64 19.55 18.27
CA PHE A 331 -11.98 18.27 18.10
C PHE A 331 -11.25 18.18 16.75
N ALA A 332 -11.84 18.72 15.67
CA ALA A 332 -11.16 18.82 14.38
C ALA A 332 -9.84 19.62 14.49
N LEU A 333 -9.87 20.74 15.22
CA LEU A 333 -8.70 21.55 15.52
C LEU A 333 -7.68 20.80 16.38
N GLU A 334 -8.11 20.09 17.42
CA GLU A 334 -7.25 19.25 18.27
C GLU A 334 -6.51 18.20 17.43
N LEU A 335 -7.23 17.47 16.57
CA LEU A 335 -6.64 16.47 15.68
C LEU A 335 -5.63 17.10 14.72
N CYS A 336 -5.93 18.25 14.12
CA CYS A 336 -4.99 19.00 13.29
C CYS A 336 -3.70 19.34 14.04
N LYS A 337 -3.80 19.90 15.26
CA LYS A 337 -2.64 20.19 16.12
C LYS A 337 -1.84 18.92 16.44
N LYS A 338 -2.53 17.81 16.73
CA LYS A 338 -1.90 16.52 17.01
C LYS A 338 -1.17 15.93 15.80
N THR A 339 -1.68 16.10 14.58
CA THR A 339 -0.96 15.68 13.36
C THR A 339 0.36 16.44 13.19
N ILE A 340 0.36 17.75 13.46
CA ILE A 340 1.55 18.61 13.38
C ILE A 340 2.57 18.19 14.44
N ALA A 341 2.13 18.00 15.69
CA ALA A 341 2.98 17.61 16.80
C ALA A 341 3.60 16.21 16.62
N SER A 342 2.81 15.24 16.13
CA SER A 342 3.26 13.87 15.84
C SER A 342 4.02 13.73 14.52
N LYS A 343 4.15 14.81 13.75
CA LYS A 343 4.76 14.85 12.41
C LYS A 343 4.12 13.87 11.42
N VAL A 344 2.86 13.51 11.63
CA VAL A 344 2.07 12.75 10.66
C VAL A 344 1.54 13.72 9.61
N ALA A 345 1.78 13.38 8.35
CA ALA A 345 1.48 14.29 7.26
C ALA A 345 0.20 13.87 6.54
N ILE A 346 -0.79 14.76 6.57
CA ILE A 346 -2.09 14.57 5.91
C ILE A 346 -2.22 15.47 4.68
N TYR A 347 -3.29 15.31 3.90
CA TYR A 347 -3.54 16.16 2.74
C TYR A 347 -3.73 17.64 3.13
N ASN A 348 -3.14 18.54 2.33
CA ASN A 348 -3.28 19.98 2.52
C ASN A 348 -4.73 20.45 2.38
N ALA A 349 -5.52 19.78 1.52
CA ALA A 349 -6.95 20.05 1.36
C ALA A 349 -7.74 19.79 2.66
N THR A 350 -7.44 18.69 3.36
CA THR A 350 -8.09 18.36 4.64
C THR A 350 -7.81 19.43 5.71
N MET A 351 -6.55 19.87 5.81
CA MET A 351 -6.18 20.97 6.71
C MET A 351 -6.86 22.30 6.33
N GLN A 352 -6.91 22.63 5.04
CA GLN A 352 -7.54 23.86 4.55
C GLN A 352 -9.05 23.84 4.79
N ARG A 353 -9.69 22.68 4.68
CA ARG A 353 -11.11 22.51 5.01
C ARG A 353 -11.40 22.95 6.45
N VAL A 354 -10.60 22.52 7.41
CA VAL A 354 -10.77 22.92 8.82
C VAL A 354 -10.63 24.44 8.99
N VAL A 355 -9.64 25.06 8.34
CA VAL A 355 -9.45 26.52 8.36
C VAL A 355 -10.68 27.25 7.82
N ASN A 356 -11.24 26.78 6.71
CA ASN A 356 -12.42 27.40 6.11
C ASN A 356 -13.65 27.27 7.02
N VAL A 357 -13.92 26.06 7.54
CA VAL A 357 -15.09 25.81 8.39
C VAL A 357 -14.99 26.59 9.71
N LEU A 358 -13.79 26.73 10.29
CA LEU A 358 -13.57 27.59 11.46
C LEU A 358 -13.88 29.05 11.16
N ALA A 359 -13.43 29.56 10.01
CA ALA A 359 -13.69 30.95 9.61
C ALA A 359 -15.19 31.21 9.34
N GLU A 360 -15.88 30.28 8.68
CA GLU A 360 -17.34 30.33 8.46
C GLU A 360 -18.12 30.40 9.78
N HIS A 361 -17.62 29.74 10.83
CA HIS A 361 -18.20 29.76 12.18
C HIS A 361 -17.65 30.89 13.06
N SER A 362 -17.03 31.92 12.47
CA SER A 362 -16.46 33.08 13.18
C SER A 362 -15.34 32.75 14.19
N LYS A 363 -14.75 31.54 14.14
CA LYS A 363 -13.58 31.12 14.93
C LYS A 363 -12.27 31.51 14.22
N LEU A 364 -12.11 32.80 13.91
CA LEU A 364 -10.97 33.30 13.13
C LEU A 364 -9.63 33.17 13.86
N GLU A 365 -9.62 33.29 15.19
CA GLU A 365 -8.41 33.12 16.00
C GLU A 365 -7.85 31.70 15.89
N ASP A 366 -8.71 30.70 16.04
CA ASP A 366 -8.36 29.28 15.88
C ASP A 366 -7.88 28.96 14.46
N ALA A 367 -8.58 29.51 13.44
CA ALA A 367 -8.19 29.36 12.04
C ALA A 367 -6.78 29.95 11.80
N GLN A 368 -6.51 31.13 12.36
CA GLN A 368 -5.23 31.81 12.25
C GLN A 368 -4.11 31.07 13.00
N GLU A 369 -4.40 30.52 14.17
CA GLU A 369 -3.48 29.67 14.95
C GLU A 369 -3.09 28.43 14.15
N LEU A 370 -4.07 27.73 13.56
CA LEU A 370 -3.82 26.54 12.76
C LEU A 370 -2.94 26.86 11.54
N VAL A 371 -3.23 27.95 10.83
CA VAL A 371 -2.40 28.42 9.71
C VAL A 371 -0.96 28.69 10.16
N ASN A 372 -0.76 29.30 11.32
CA ASN A 372 0.56 29.62 11.85
C ASN A 372 1.35 28.38 12.26
N SER A 373 0.71 27.44 12.96
CA SER A 373 1.27 26.13 13.31
C SER A 373 1.62 25.30 12.07
N ALA A 374 0.80 25.37 11.02
CA ALA A 374 1.07 24.68 9.77
C ALA A 374 2.23 25.31 8.98
N LYS A 375 2.43 26.64 9.06
CA LYS A 375 3.57 27.35 8.46
C LYS A 375 4.89 27.04 9.17
N SER A 376 4.88 26.87 10.49
CA SER A 376 6.08 26.52 11.27
C SER A 376 6.48 25.04 11.14
N TYR A 377 5.57 24.19 10.64
CA TYR A 377 5.79 22.77 10.44
C TYR A 377 6.90 22.47 9.40
N LYS A 378 7.95 21.77 9.86
CA LYS A 378 9.06 21.26 9.04
C LYS A 378 9.15 19.74 9.18
N LEU A 379 8.92 19.03 8.09
CA LEU A 379 8.93 17.56 8.06
C LEU A 379 10.35 16.97 8.15
N PHE A 380 11.34 17.68 7.61
CA PHE A 380 12.73 17.25 7.57
C PHE A 380 13.65 18.45 7.86
N HIS A 381 14.71 18.24 8.65
CA HIS A 381 15.70 19.27 8.98
C HIS A 381 16.46 19.81 7.74
N SER A 382 16.44 19.09 6.62
CA SER A 382 17.26 19.36 5.43
C SER A 382 16.55 20.04 4.26
N ARG A 383 15.25 20.40 4.36
CA ARG A 383 14.55 21.10 3.26
C ARG A 383 13.66 22.26 3.78
N PRO A 384 13.86 23.50 3.31
CA PRO A 384 13.17 24.69 3.81
C PRO A 384 11.73 24.89 3.28
N ARG A 385 11.05 23.85 2.78
CA ARG A 385 9.67 24.00 2.28
C ARG A 385 8.67 23.46 3.30
N SER A 386 7.84 24.34 3.85
CA SER A 386 6.65 23.95 4.61
C SER A 386 5.76 23.06 3.73
N ARG A 387 5.23 21.97 4.31
CA ARG A 387 4.36 21.04 3.56
C ARG A 387 2.96 21.61 3.34
N TYR A 388 2.48 22.40 4.30
CA TYR A 388 1.15 22.98 4.24
C TYR A 388 1.22 24.39 3.69
N LYS A 389 0.41 24.63 2.65
CA LYS A 389 0.10 25.95 2.12
C LYS A 389 -1.32 26.25 2.52
N LEU A 390 -1.50 26.81 3.71
CA LEU A 390 -2.82 27.21 4.19
C LEU A 390 -2.99 28.72 4.07
N SER A 391 -4.18 29.14 3.73
CA SER A 391 -4.59 30.55 3.66
C SER A 391 -5.89 30.74 4.42
N LEU A 392 -6.07 31.90 5.05
CA LEU A 392 -7.39 32.28 5.52
C LEU A 392 -8.29 32.60 4.31
N PRO A 393 -9.59 32.25 4.35
CA PRO A 393 -10.53 32.68 3.33
C PRO A 393 -10.61 34.22 3.29
N SER A 394 -10.88 34.74 2.09
CA SER A 394 -11.18 36.17 1.92
C SER A 394 -12.56 36.42 2.52
N LEU A 395 -12.61 37.11 3.66
CA LEU A 395 -13.87 37.51 4.31
C LEU A 395 -14.58 38.60 3.51
#